data_AF-A0A3C0G837-F1
#
_entry.id   AF-A0A3C0G837-F1
#
_cell.length_a   1.000
_cell.length_b   1.000
_cell.length_c   1.000
_cell.angle_alpha   90.00
_cell.angle_beta   90.00
_cell.angle_gamma   90.00
#
_symmetry.space_group_name_H-M   'P 1'
#
loop_
_entity.id
_entity.type
_entity.pdbx_description
1 polymer ?
#
loop_
_entity_poly.entity_id
_entity_poly.type
_entity_poly.pdbx_seq_one_letter_code
_entity_poly.pdbx_strand_id
1 'polypeptide(L)' 'MKVKLKEGAAPLESHSSHQGFNKKNWIALNAGKTVEVEFIPNAAKGQVEEVSSSTATTTKKTSSIGGKK' A
#
# COMPACT_ATOMS: atom_id res chain seq x y z
N MET A 1 -0.34 -1.15 -14.61
CA MET A 1 -0.86 -2.20 -13.70
C MET A 1 -1.34 -1.58 -12.39
N LYS A 2 -2.23 -2.24 -11.65
CA LYS A 2 -2.73 -1.74 -10.36
C LYS A 2 -2.10 -2.54 -9.23
N VAL A 3 -1.62 -1.84 -8.20
CA VAL A 3 -0.93 -2.45 -7.06
C VAL A 3 -1.50 -1.93 -5.75
N LYS A 4 -1.49 -2.78 -4.72
CA LYS A 4 -1.87 -2.42 -3.35
C LYS A 4 -0.81 -2.95 -2.37
N LEU A 5 -0.81 -2.43 -1.14
CA LEU A 5 -0.06 -3.07 -0.06
C LEU A 5 -0.63 -4.46 0.21
N LYS A 6 0.25 -5.42 0.48
CA LYS A 6 -0.15 -6.76 0.90
C LYS A 6 -0.95 -6.70 2.19
N GLU A 7 -1.97 -7.56 2.28
CA GLU A 7 -2.75 -7.68 3.50
C GLU A 7 -1.87 -8.20 4.65
N GLY A 8 -1.81 -7.45 5.75
CA GLY A 8 -0.94 -7.75 6.90
C GLY A 8 0.53 -7.38 6.72
N ALA A 9 0.93 -6.78 5.59
CA ALA A 9 2.29 -6.26 5.45
C ALA A 9 2.49 -4.97 6.25
N ALA A 10 3.73 -4.75 6.69
CA ALA A 10 4.13 -3.49 7.28
C ALA A 10 3.94 -2.34 6.28
N PRO A 11 3.62 -1.12 6.75
CA PRO A 11 3.55 0.04 5.88
C PRO A 11 4.89 0.25 5.16
N LEU A 12 4.83 0.74 3.92
CA LEU A 12 6.01 1.09 3.14
C LEU A 12 6.85 2.07 3.95
N GLU A 13 8.02 1.63 4.38
CA GLU A 13 8.93 2.47 5.13
C GLU A 13 9.39 3.65 4.27
N SER A 14 9.63 4.79 4.90
CA SER A 14 10.07 6.00 4.19
C SER A 14 11.55 5.95 3.77
N HIS A 15 12.26 4.85 4.07
CA HIS A 15 13.67 4.68 3.74
C HIS A 15 13.89 4.80 2.22
N SER A 16 14.75 5.77 1.85
CA SER A 16 15.12 6.12 0.46
C SER A 16 13.93 6.35 -0.47
N SER A 17 13.50 7.62 -0.56
CA SER A 17 12.59 8.14 -1.59
C SER A 17 11.29 7.32 -1.75
N HIS A 18 10.65 6.96 -0.63
CA HIS A 18 9.37 6.25 -0.64
C HIS A 18 9.40 4.91 -1.42
N GLN A 19 10.52 4.18 -1.32
CA GLN A 19 10.69 2.86 -1.95
C GLN A 19 10.58 2.91 -3.49
N GLY A 20 10.89 4.06 -4.10
CA GLY A 20 10.80 4.26 -5.55
C GLY A 20 9.40 4.63 -6.06
N PHE A 21 8.42 4.80 -5.16
CA PHE A 21 7.12 5.36 -5.52
C PHE A 21 7.07 6.87 -5.37
N ASN A 22 6.17 7.52 -6.10
CA ASN A 22 5.88 8.92 -5.86
C ASN A 22 5.17 9.09 -4.50
N LYS A 23 5.38 10.23 -3.83
CA LYS A 23 4.81 10.52 -2.50
C LYS A 23 3.30 10.29 -2.45
N LYS A 24 2.56 10.71 -3.49
CA LYS A 24 1.10 10.49 -3.57
C LYS A 24 0.74 9.00 -3.59
N ASN A 25 1.48 8.21 -4.36
CA ASN A 25 1.23 6.77 -4.49
C ASN A 25 1.62 6.03 -3.20
N TRP A 26 2.74 6.41 -2.59
CA TRP A 26 3.18 5.88 -1.30
C TRP A 26 2.15 6.15 -0.19
N ILE A 27 1.62 7.37 -0.09
CA ILE A 27 0.54 7.70 0.86
C ILE A 27 -0.70 6.85 0.58
N ALA A 28 -1.10 6.72 -0.68
CA ALA A 28 -2.28 5.95 -1.06
C ALA A 28 -2.11 4.45 -0.73
N LEU A 29 -0.95 3.87 -1.03
CA LEU A 29 -0.61 2.50 -0.67
C LEU A 29 -0.66 2.28 0.85
N ASN A 30 -0.02 3.14 1.63
CA ASN A 30 -0.07 3.10 3.10
C ASN A 30 -1.46 3.34 3.69
N ALA A 31 -2.35 4.01 2.96
CA ALA A 31 -3.75 4.15 3.32
C ALA A 31 -4.61 2.92 2.92
N GLY A 32 -3.98 1.85 2.41
CA GLY A 32 -4.67 0.66 1.93
C GLY A 32 -5.41 0.86 0.60
N LYS A 33 -5.09 1.92 -0.15
CA LYS A 33 -5.68 2.18 -1.47
C LYS A 33 -4.85 1.51 -2.56
N THR A 34 -5.54 1.13 -3.63
CA THR A 34 -4.92 0.67 -4.86
C THR A 34 -4.43 1.87 -5.68
N VAL A 35 -3.21 1.78 -6.20
CA VAL A 35 -2.63 2.78 -7.09
C VAL A 35 -2.27 2.17 -8.43
N GLU A 36 -2.38 2.96 -9.48
CA GLU A 36 -1.96 2.57 -10.82
C GLU A 36 -0.51 3.00 -11.05
N VAL A 37 0.32 2.05 -11.47
CA VAL A 37 1.75 2.25 -11.73
C VAL A 37 2.15 1.52 -13.00
N GLU A 38 3.15 2.04 -13.71
CA GLU A 38 3.73 1.36 -14.87
C GLU A 38 4.59 0.17 -14.44
N PHE A 39 5.33 0.31 -13.34
CA PHE A 39 6.30 -0.66 -12.85
C PHE A 39 6.33 -0.68 -11.31
N ILE A 40 6.58 -1.86 -10.71
CA ILE A 40 6.77 -2.02 -9.26
C ILE A 40 8.27 -1.90 -8.95
N PRO A 41 8.71 -0.87 -8.22
CA PRO A 41 10.09 -0.75 -7.79
C PRO A 41 10.52 -1.95 -6.94
N ASN A 42 11.74 -2.44 -7.18
CA ASN A 42 12.25 -3.64 -6.54
C ASN A 42 12.28 -3.51 -5.01
N ALA A 43 12.48 -2.29 -4.50
CA ALA A 43 12.41 -1.97 -3.07
C ALA A 43 11.04 -2.33 -2.46
N ALA A 44 9.94 -2.05 -3.18
CA ALA A 44 8.59 -2.30 -2.68
C ALA A 44 8.00 -3.66 -3.09
N LYS A 45 8.64 -4.40 -4.00
CA LYS A 45 8.12 -5.67 -4.57
C LYS A 45 7.79 -6.73 -3.50
N GLY A 46 8.46 -6.71 -2.36
CA GLY A 46 8.16 -7.59 -1.23
C GLY A 46 6.86 -7.24 -0.50
N GLN A 47 6.49 -5.96 -0.49
CA GLN A 47 5.40 -5.38 0.32
C GLN A 47 4.14 -5.08 -0.47
N VAL A 48 4.25 -4.88 -1.79
CA VAL A 48 3.09 -4.67 -2.67
C VAL A 48 2.72 -5.96 -3.42
N GLU A 49 1.45 -6.06 -3.79
CA GLU A 49 0.92 -7.10 -4.66
C GLU A 49 0.17 -6.47 -5.84
N GLU A 50 0.22 -7.15 -6.99
CA GLU A 50 -0.54 -6.74 -8.17
C GLU A 50 -2.00 -7.13 -7.98
N VAL A 51 -2.89 -6.15 -8.17
CA VAL A 51 -4.33 -6.33 -8.11
C VAL A 51 -4.80 -6.65 -9.52
N SER A 52 -4.74 -7.93 -9.89
CA SER A 52 -5.42 -8.40 -11.09
C SER A 52 -6.93 -8.31 -10.85
N SER A 53 -7.68 -7.78 -11.82
CA SER A 53 -9.14 -7.55 -11.74
C SER A 53 -9.97 -8.84 -11.69
N SER A 54 -9.47 -9.91 -11.07
CA SER A 54 -10.25 -11.12 -10.81
C SER A 54 -10.53 -11.24 -9.32
N THR A 55 -11.79 -10.96 -8.99
CA THR A 55 -12.54 -11.50 -7.85
C THR A 55 -12.13 -11.09 -6.42
N ALA A 56 -12.97 -10.23 -5.85
CA ALA A 56 -13.59 -10.32 -4.52
C ALA A 56 -12.71 -10.62 -3.29
N THR A 57 -12.69 -9.68 -2.34
CA THR A 57 -13.19 -9.79 -0.94
C THR A 57 -12.67 -8.57 -0.15
N THR A 58 -13.54 -7.68 0.31
CA THR A 58 -14.28 -7.70 1.58
C THR A 58 -13.65 -6.75 2.61
N THR A 59 -14.33 -5.62 2.72
CA THR A 59 -14.49 -4.71 3.84
C THR A 59 -14.34 -5.26 5.27
N LYS A 60 -13.89 -4.34 6.16
CA LYS A 60 -13.86 -4.31 7.65
C LYS A 60 -12.61 -4.94 8.28
N LYS A 61 -11.96 -4.36 9.31
CA LYS A 61 -12.52 -3.66 10.47
C LYS A 61 -11.46 -2.81 11.23
N THR A 62 -11.74 -1.51 11.33
CA THR A 62 -11.57 -0.59 12.46
C THR A 62 -10.63 -0.94 13.63
N SER A 63 -9.80 0.03 14.04
CA SER A 63 -9.81 0.54 15.43
C SER A 63 -9.18 1.93 15.49
N SER A 64 -10.02 2.93 15.75
CA SER A 64 -9.60 4.16 16.40
C SER A 64 -8.91 3.82 17.73
N ILE A 65 -7.79 4.47 18.03
CA ILE A 65 -7.55 4.91 19.40
C ILE A 65 -6.95 6.32 19.33
N GLY A 66 -7.83 7.30 19.54
CA GLY A 66 -7.40 8.61 20.00
C GLY A 66 -6.96 8.49 21.46
N GLY A 67 -6.07 9.37 21.89
CA GLY A 67 -5.73 9.47 23.30
C GLY A 67 -4.48 10.28 23.55
N LYS A 68 -4.64 11.62 23.54
CA LYS A 68 -3.77 12.51 24.31
C LYS A 68 -3.67 11.99 25.75
N LYS A 69 -2.46 11.97 26.30
CA LYS A 69 -2.21 12.40 27.67
C LYS A 69 -0.84 13.02 27.75
#